data_AF-A0A3D9D2Z3-F1
#
_entry.id   AF-A0A3D9D2Z3-F1
#
_cell.length_a   1.000
_cell.length_b   1.000
_cell.length_c   1.000
_cell.angle_alpha   90.00
_cell.angle_beta   90.00
_cell.angle_gamma   90.00
#
_symmetry.space_group_name_H-M   'P 1'
#
loop_
_entity.id
_entity.type
_entity.pdbx_description
1 polymer ?
#
loop_
_entity_poly.entity_id
_entity_poly.type
_entity_poly.pdbx_seq_one_letter_code
_entity_poly.pdbx_strand_id
1 'polypeptide(L)'
;MKFKTNYLLLGLLFSLASCEADYVNNSRVFVEGKITSQSQSANGIPVALTTWLYPISQGTTKNDGSFSLGGPDVAHDVKLTLGKKIVSFSTDSKDCSLDIDSLSIILPENLESVKFSNITIE
;
A
#
# COMPACT_ATOMS: atom_id res chain seq x y z
N MET A 1 -33.48 2.67 -49.79
CA MET A 1 -33.90 3.18 -48.46
C MET A 1 -32.69 3.06 -47.53
N LYS A 2 -32.08 4.17 -47.12
CA LYS A 2 -30.92 4.20 -46.20
C LYS A 2 -31.39 4.74 -44.85
N PHE A 3 -31.22 3.98 -43.77
CA PHE A 3 -31.48 4.44 -42.40
C PHE A 3 -30.27 4.14 -41.48
N LYS A 4 -29.57 5.23 -41.15
CA LYS A 4 -28.96 5.67 -39.86
C LYS A 4 -28.20 4.60 -39.04
N THR A 5 -26.87 4.60 -39.01
CA THR A 5 -25.95 5.53 -38.29
C THR A 5 -26.14 5.54 -36.77
N ASN A 6 -25.12 4.96 -36.10
CA ASN A 6 -24.54 5.31 -34.80
C ASN A 6 -25.44 5.34 -33.56
N TYR A 7 -25.57 4.19 -32.90
CA TYR A 7 -25.83 4.13 -31.44
C TYR A 7 -24.92 3.15 -30.69
N LEU A 8 -23.97 2.51 -31.37
CA LEU A 8 -23.17 1.42 -30.78
C LEU A 8 -21.87 1.87 -30.09
N LEU A 9 -21.63 3.19 -29.99
CA LEU A 9 -20.41 3.74 -29.38
C LEU A 9 -20.61 4.36 -27.98
N LEU A 10 -21.84 4.43 -27.45
CA LEU A 10 -22.11 5.13 -26.19
C LEU A 10 -22.15 4.21 -24.96
N GLY A 11 -22.14 2.89 -25.14
CA GLY A 11 -22.19 1.92 -24.03
C GLY A 11 -20.83 1.56 -23.42
N LEU A 12 -19.71 1.88 -24.10
CA LEU A 12 -18.38 1.41 -23.69
C LEU A 12 -17.64 2.37 -22.74
N LEU A 13 -18.23 3.50 -22.38
CA LEU A 13 -17.60 4.53 -21.53
C LEU A 13 -17.93 4.38 -20.03
N PHE A 14 -18.81 3.46 -19.65
CA PHE A 14 -19.22 3.26 -18.24
C PHE A 14 -18.51 2.09 -17.52
N SER A 15 -17.63 1.35 -18.19
CA SER A 15 -16.88 0.23 -17.59
C SER A 15 -15.50 0.62 -17.02
N LEU A 16 -15.14 1.90 -17.04
CA LEU A 16 -13.96 2.43 -16.33
C LEU A 16 -14.32 2.93 -14.92
N ALA A 17 -15.39 2.40 -14.32
CA ALA A 17 -15.58 2.52 -12.88
C ALA A 17 -14.38 1.84 -12.21
N SER A 18 -13.49 2.69 -11.72
CA SER A 18 -12.27 2.35 -10.99
C SER A 18 -12.54 1.20 -10.01
N CYS A 19 -11.87 0.08 -10.21
CA CYS A 19 -11.74 -0.94 -9.17
C CYS A 19 -10.71 -0.40 -8.18
N GLU A 20 -11.11 0.52 -7.29
CA GLU A 20 -10.29 0.92 -6.15
C GLU A 20 -10.90 0.43 -4.84
N ALA A 21 -10.07 -0.31 -4.10
CA ALA A 21 -10.05 -0.45 -2.65
C ALA A 21 -11.20 -1.15 -1.88
N ASP A 22 -12.11 -1.90 -2.51
CA ASP A 22 -13.03 -2.77 -1.72
C ASP A 22 -12.28 -3.79 -0.84
N TYR A 23 -11.06 -4.16 -1.24
CA TYR A 23 -10.18 -5.01 -0.45
C TYR A 23 -9.70 -4.33 0.84
N VAL A 24 -9.46 -3.02 0.81
CA VAL A 24 -9.00 -2.25 1.99
C VAL A 24 -10.10 -2.12 3.03
N ASN A 25 -11.34 -1.84 2.60
CA ASN A 25 -12.46 -1.66 3.54
C ASN A 25 -12.86 -2.93 4.31
N ASN A 26 -12.49 -4.12 3.81
CA ASN A 26 -12.72 -5.40 4.49
C ASN A 26 -11.43 -6.06 4.99
N SER A 27 -10.34 -5.30 5.05
CA SER A 27 -9.06 -5.80 5.51
C SER A 27 -9.09 -6.09 7.00
N ARG A 28 -8.47 -7.21 7.38
CA ARG A 28 -8.24 -7.56 8.79
C ARG A 28 -6.88 -7.08 9.29
N VAL A 29 -5.96 -6.86 8.35
CA VAL A 29 -4.71 -6.13 8.59
C VAL A 29 -4.70 -4.91 7.67
N PHE A 30 -4.57 -3.73 8.25
CA PHE A 30 -4.52 -2.46 7.53
C PHE A 30 -3.26 -1.68 7.91
N VAL A 31 -2.57 -1.15 6.90
CA VAL A 31 -1.35 -0.37 7.10
C VAL A 31 -1.43 0.87 6.25
N GLU A 32 -1.38 2.03 6.88
CA GLU A 32 -1.29 3.31 6.18
C GLU A 32 -0.07 4.10 6.64
N GLY A 33 0.40 5.00 5.78
CA GLY A 33 1.47 5.89 6.17
C GLY A 33 1.88 6.89 5.12
N LYS A 34 2.93 7.64 5.45
CA LYS A 34 3.53 8.63 4.57
C LYS A 34 5.03 8.43 4.48
N ILE A 35 5.55 8.36 3.26
CA ILE A 35 6.98 8.27 2.99
C ILE A 35 7.53 9.67 2.69
N THR A 36 8.68 9.98 3.29
CA THR A 36 9.52 11.12 2.94
C THR A 36 10.89 10.60 2.49
N SER A 37 11.45 11.17 1.44
CA SER A 37 12.82 10.89 0.99
C SER A 37 13.67 12.14 1.16
N GLN A 38 14.93 11.95 1.53
CA GLN A 38 15.89 13.05 1.69
C GLN A 38 16.43 13.55 0.34
N SER A 39 16.38 12.71 -0.70
CA SER A 39 17.08 12.96 -1.96
C SER A 39 16.19 12.88 -3.21
N GLN A 40 15.01 12.26 -3.12
CA GLN A 40 14.16 11.96 -4.26
C GLN A 40 12.68 12.25 -3.99
N SER A 41 11.87 12.18 -5.05
CA SER A 41 10.42 12.24 -4.92
C SER A 41 9.90 11.02 -4.16
N ALA A 42 8.96 11.24 -3.24
CA ALA A 42 8.26 10.16 -2.55
C ALA A 42 7.10 9.56 -3.38
N ASN A 43 6.90 10.01 -4.62
CA ASN A 43 5.85 9.54 -5.51
C ASN A 43 6.19 8.20 -6.18
N GLY A 44 5.24 7.27 -6.24
CA GLY A 44 5.38 6.03 -7.00
C GLY A 44 6.35 5.01 -6.39
N ILE A 45 6.69 5.16 -5.11
CA ILE A 45 7.55 4.21 -4.40
C ILE A 45 6.77 2.90 -4.20
N PRO A 46 7.31 1.75 -4.60
CA PRO A 46 6.68 0.45 -4.34
C PRO A 46 6.57 0.17 -2.84
N VAL A 47 5.38 -0.25 -2.40
CA VAL A 47 5.11 -0.66 -1.03
C VAL A 47 4.41 -2.01 -1.02
N ALA A 48 4.75 -2.88 -0.08
CA ALA A 48 4.13 -4.20 0.02
C ALA A 48 3.97 -4.65 1.47
N LEU A 49 2.86 -5.35 1.74
CA LEU A 49 2.73 -6.21 2.91
C LEU A 49 3.15 -7.62 2.51
N THR A 50 4.09 -8.19 3.25
CA THR A 50 4.68 -9.49 2.94
C THR A 50 4.74 -10.35 4.19
N THR A 51 4.49 -11.64 4.03
CA THR A 51 4.96 -12.67 4.97
C THR A 51 6.31 -13.21 4.49
N TRP A 52 6.92 -14.13 5.24
CA TRP A 52 8.11 -14.85 4.79
C TRP A 52 7.85 -15.75 3.57
N LEU A 53 6.59 -16.14 3.30
CA LEU A 53 6.22 -17.03 2.20
C LEU A 53 5.76 -16.30 0.93
N TYR A 54 4.95 -15.25 1.09
CA TYR A 54 4.26 -14.61 -0.03
C TYR A 54 3.88 -13.14 0.25
N PRO A 55 3.73 -12.33 -0.81
CA PRO A 55 3.15 -11.00 -0.70
C PRO A 55 1.65 -11.08 -0.41
N ILE A 56 1.20 -10.33 0.61
CA ILE A 56 -0.22 -10.20 1.00
C ILE A 56 -0.90 -9.17 0.09
N SER A 57 -0.29 -7.98 -0.02
CA SER A 57 -0.76 -6.90 -0.87
C SER A 57 0.38 -5.98 -1.28
N GLN A 58 0.17 -5.26 -2.38
CA GLN A 58 1.16 -4.39 -3.00
C GLN A 58 0.50 -3.12 -3.52
N GLY A 59 1.27 -2.04 -3.58
CA GLY A 59 0.84 -0.77 -4.12
C GLY A 59 2.00 0.17 -4.36
N THR A 60 1.68 1.42 -4.64
CA THR A 60 2.65 2.50 -4.76
C THR A 60 2.19 3.72 -3.97
N THR A 61 3.13 4.54 -3.52
CA THR A 61 2.79 5.82 -2.90
C THR A 61 2.16 6.79 -3.89
N LYS A 62 1.26 7.62 -3.39
CA LYS A 62 0.67 8.77 -4.10
C LYS A 62 1.69 9.90 -4.23
N ASN A 63 1.33 10.95 -4.97
CA ASN A 63 2.19 12.12 -5.20
C ASN A 63 2.72 12.79 -3.93
N ASP A 64 1.97 12.72 -2.82
CA ASP A 64 2.35 13.29 -1.54
C ASP A 64 3.15 12.31 -0.65
N GLY A 65 3.48 11.13 -1.16
CA GLY A 65 4.16 10.05 -0.44
C GLY A 65 3.23 9.18 0.42
N SER A 66 1.92 9.44 0.43
CA SER A 66 0.98 8.63 1.21
C SER A 66 0.71 7.27 0.56
N PHE A 67 0.44 6.26 1.38
CA PHE A 67 0.02 4.93 0.94
C PHE A 67 -0.95 4.30 1.95
N SER A 68 -1.69 3.29 1.46
CA SER A 68 -2.57 2.45 2.28
C SER A 68 -2.60 1.05 1.67
N LEU A 69 -2.33 0.04 2.49
CA LEU A 69 -2.36 -1.37 2.13
C LEU A 69 -3.28 -2.11 3.09
N GLY A 70 -3.97 -3.11 2.55
CA GLY A 70 -4.88 -3.95 3.31
C GLY A 70 -4.66 -5.42 2.97
N GLY A 71 -5.11 -6.34 3.83
CA GLY A 71 -4.97 -7.78 3.61
C GLY A 71 -5.86 -8.63 4.52
N PRO A 72 -5.96 -9.95 4.26
CA PRO A 72 -6.54 -10.91 5.18
C PRO A 72 -5.75 -10.94 6.49
N ASP A 73 -6.37 -11.54 7.50
CA ASP A 73 -5.69 -11.86 8.75
C ASP A 73 -4.62 -12.91 8.47
N VAL A 74 -3.41 -12.62 8.92
CA VAL A 74 -2.23 -13.43 8.72
C VAL A 74 -1.61 -13.60 10.09
N ALA A 75 -1.58 -14.85 10.54
CA ALA A 75 -1.30 -15.18 11.92
C ALA A 75 0.07 -14.68 12.40
N HIS A 76 1.09 -14.62 11.52
CA HIS A 76 2.47 -14.30 11.93
C HIS A 76 3.30 -13.60 10.83
N ASP A 77 4.35 -12.90 11.28
CA ASP A 77 5.50 -12.41 10.48
C ASP A 77 5.18 -11.45 9.33
N VAL A 78 4.26 -10.51 9.55
CA VAL A 78 3.96 -9.47 8.56
C VAL A 78 5.03 -8.38 8.57
N LYS A 79 5.50 -8.03 7.38
CA LYS A 79 6.42 -6.92 7.16
C LYS A 79 5.85 -5.92 6.17
N LEU A 80 6.06 -4.63 6.42
CA LEU A 80 5.92 -3.57 5.43
C LEU A 80 7.26 -3.39 4.71
N THR A 81 7.30 -3.64 3.41
CA THR A 81 8.51 -3.60 2.57
C THR A 81 8.45 -2.43 1.59
N LEU A 82 9.53 -1.64 1.50
CA LEU A 82 9.57 -0.37 0.73
C LEU A 82 10.54 -0.37 -0.46
N GLY A 83 11.31 -1.44 -0.67
CA GLY A 83 12.30 -1.54 -1.77
C GLY A 83 13.40 -0.46 -1.75
N LYS A 84 13.46 0.31 -0.68
CA LYS A 84 14.39 1.41 -0.39
C LYS A 84 14.82 1.32 1.06
N LYS A 85 16.03 1.77 1.35
CA LYS A 85 16.56 1.73 2.70
C LYS A 85 15.83 2.73 3.60
N ILE A 86 15.33 2.22 4.71
CA ILE A 86 14.60 2.96 5.73
C ILE A 86 15.61 3.51 6.74
N VAL A 87 15.60 4.82 6.91
CA VAL A 87 16.46 5.53 7.86
C VAL A 87 15.80 5.59 9.23
N SER A 88 14.50 5.90 9.26
CA SER A 88 13.72 6.01 10.49
C SER A 88 12.24 5.95 10.19
N PHE A 89 11.43 5.59 11.19
CA PHE A 89 9.97 5.69 11.09
C PHE A 89 9.36 6.16 12.41
N SER A 90 8.12 6.62 12.33
CA SER A 90 7.28 6.99 13.46
C SER A 90 5.90 6.38 13.26
N THR A 91 5.35 5.77 14.30
CA THR A 91 4.10 5.01 14.24
C THR A 91 3.31 5.15 15.54
N ASP A 92 2.01 4.89 15.47
CA ASP A 92 1.13 4.75 16.62
C ASP A 92 1.25 3.40 17.34
N SER A 93 1.91 2.41 16.73
CA SER A 93 2.18 1.10 17.33
C SER A 93 3.59 1.04 17.94
N LYS A 94 3.71 0.64 19.20
CA LYS A 94 4.99 0.65 19.93
C LYS A 94 5.91 -0.53 19.60
N ASP A 95 5.37 -1.59 19.00
CA ASP A 95 6.07 -2.87 18.82
C ASP A 95 6.53 -3.09 17.37
N CYS A 96 6.44 -2.06 16.52
CA CYS A 96 7.08 -2.10 15.20
C CYS A 96 8.59 -1.95 15.33
N SER A 97 9.34 -2.77 14.59
CA SER A 97 10.81 -2.73 14.57
C SER A 97 11.35 -2.76 13.15
N LEU A 98 12.52 -2.15 12.94
CA LEU A 98 13.20 -2.24 11.65
C LEU A 98 13.78 -3.64 11.45
N ASP A 99 13.64 -4.20 10.26
CA ASP A 99 14.30 -5.45 9.89
C ASP A 99 15.83 -5.26 9.72
N ILE A 100 16.59 -6.34 9.80
CA ILE A 100 18.06 -6.31 9.83
C ILE A 100 18.67 -5.67 8.57
N ASP A 101 18.03 -5.82 7.42
CA ASP A 101 18.46 -5.24 6.15
C ASP A 101 18.00 -3.78 5.95
N SER A 102 17.19 -3.26 6.87
CA SER A 102 16.58 -1.94 6.80
C SER A 102 15.71 -1.70 5.56
N LEU A 103 15.24 -2.74 4.87
CA LEU A 103 14.35 -2.63 3.71
C LEU A 103 12.86 -2.80 4.10
N SER A 104 12.62 -3.29 5.31
CA SER A 104 11.30 -3.60 5.81
C SER A 104 11.13 -3.22 7.28
N ILE A 105 9.88 -2.96 7.67
CA ILE A 105 9.45 -2.78 9.06
C ILE A 105 8.64 -4.01 9.46
N ILE A 106 9.06 -4.66 10.53
CA ILE A 106 8.37 -5.80 11.15
C ILE A 106 7.18 -5.25 11.93
N LEU A 107 6.00 -5.81 11.66
CA LEU A 107 4.76 -5.48 12.36
C LEU A 107 4.54 -6.46 13.52
N PRO A 108 3.98 -6.01 14.65
CA PRO A 108 3.60 -6.91 15.73
C PRO A 108 2.53 -7.93 15.30
N GLU A 109 2.54 -9.09 15.96
CA GLU A 109 1.51 -10.11 15.76
C GLU A 109 0.12 -9.59 16.18
N ASN A 110 -0.93 -10.11 15.54
CA ASN A 110 -2.33 -9.76 15.81
C ASN A 110 -2.66 -8.26 15.65
N LEU A 111 -1.89 -7.54 14.84
CA LEU A 111 -2.12 -6.13 14.56
C LEU A 111 -3.21 -5.95 13.50
N GLU A 112 -4.36 -5.41 13.90
CA GLU A 112 -5.46 -5.10 12.97
C GLU A 112 -5.16 -3.89 12.09
N SER A 113 -4.54 -2.86 12.68
CA SER A 113 -4.25 -1.60 11.99
C SER A 113 -3.00 -0.94 12.54
N VAL A 114 -2.21 -0.31 11.67
CA VAL A 114 -1.09 0.55 12.06
C VAL A 114 -0.96 1.74 11.13
N LYS A 115 -0.68 2.90 11.74
CA LYS A 115 -0.42 4.15 11.03
C LYS A 115 1.02 4.57 11.23
N PHE A 116 1.75 4.71 10.14
CA PHE A 116 3.06 5.36 10.12
C PHE A 116 2.88 6.86 9.86
N SER A 117 3.04 7.69 10.89
CA SER A 117 2.97 9.15 10.75
C SER A 117 4.00 9.67 9.75
N ASN A 118 5.18 9.05 9.73
CA ASN A 118 6.22 9.28 8.73
C ASN A 118 7.19 8.10 8.67
N ILE A 119 7.60 7.72 7.47
CA ILE A 119 8.73 6.83 7.18
C ILE A 119 9.74 7.60 6.34
N THR A 120 10.97 7.72 6.82
CA THR A 120 12.05 8.39 6.09
C THR A 120 12.94 7.35 5.42
N ILE A 121 13.14 7.52 4.12
CA ILE A 121 14.03 6.69 3.30
C ILE A 121 15.21 7.53 2.77
N GLU A 122 16.28 6.84 2.37
CA GLU A 122 17.45 7.44 1.68
C GLU A 122 17.07 8.04 0.30
#